data_AF-A0A354MAG3-F1
#
_entry.id   AF-A0A354MAG3-F1
#
_cell.length_a   1.000
_cell.length_b   1.000
_cell.length_c   1.000
_cell.angle_alpha   90.00
_cell.angle_beta   90.00
_cell.angle_gamma   90.00
#
_symmetry.space_group_name_H-M   'P 1'
#
loop_
_entity.id
_entity.type
_entity.pdbx_description
1 polymer ?
#
loop_
_entity_poly.entity_id
_entity_poly.type
_entity_poly.pdbx_seq_one_letter_code
_entity_poly.pdbx_strand_id
1 'polypeptide(L)'
;MCALDFIENYCCEDNQSFRSDSYNESFSEEEIVSEFLAYLKKKKKFSIVNWEPPKADYPSYMFLSGDKGILAYLDFLYVESDTSFSEKKIQINSNMLLNKIRVAESQLDRPVFFVYFLNCIDRHGVFFETNEQIKDRWFRNSIKTSDYHPIFNEMGDYNNLISILTDLRHNNVRV
;
A
#
# COMPACT_ATOMS: atom_id res chain seq x y z
N MET A 1 -10.34 -13.88 15.27
CA MET A 1 -8.92 -13.76 14.94
C MET A 1 -8.65 -12.28 14.73
N CYS A 2 -7.91 -11.61 15.61
CA CYS A 2 -7.83 -10.14 15.53
C CYS A 2 -7.03 -9.65 14.31
N ALA A 3 -7.08 -8.34 14.02
CA ALA A 3 -6.35 -7.73 12.91
C ALA A 3 -4.84 -8.06 12.90
N LEU A 4 -4.22 -8.14 14.08
CA LEU A 4 -2.82 -8.55 14.22
C LEU A 4 -2.59 -9.98 13.73
N ASP A 5 -3.47 -10.92 14.09
CA ASP A 5 -3.38 -12.31 13.63
C ASP A 5 -3.56 -12.39 12.11
N PHE A 6 -4.46 -11.59 11.53
CA PHE A 6 -4.62 -11.49 10.08
C PHE A 6 -3.31 -11.03 9.42
N ILE A 7 -2.69 -9.96 9.95
CA ILE A 7 -1.43 -9.44 9.43
C ILE A 7 -0.30 -10.46 9.54
N GLU A 8 -0.12 -11.06 10.71
CA GLU A 8 1.01 -11.98 10.95
C GLU A 8 0.88 -13.27 10.13
N ASN A 9 -0.34 -13.80 9.95
CA ASN A 9 -0.55 -15.11 9.33
C ASN A 9 -0.93 -15.06 7.83
N TYR A 10 -1.42 -13.93 7.32
CA TYR A 10 -1.94 -13.82 5.95
C TYR A 10 -1.30 -12.70 5.13
N CYS A 11 -0.85 -11.61 5.76
CA CYS A 11 -0.22 -10.51 5.03
C CYS A 11 1.30 -10.64 4.91
N CYS A 12 1.95 -11.13 5.96
CA CYS A 12 3.39 -10.99 6.18
C CYS A 12 4.19 -12.31 6.11
N GLU A 13 3.58 -13.44 5.73
CA GLU A 13 4.27 -14.72 5.56
C GLU A 13 4.92 -14.87 4.17
N ASP A 14 6.03 -15.62 4.11
CA ASP A 14 6.79 -15.91 2.87
C ASP A 14 6.01 -16.73 1.83
N ASN A 15 4.85 -17.28 2.21
CA ASN A 15 3.92 -17.97 1.33
C ASN A 15 2.58 -17.25 1.34
N GLN A 16 2.46 -16.16 0.56
CA GLN A 16 1.16 -15.61 0.12
C GLN A 16 0.41 -16.57 -0.83
N SER A 17 0.63 -17.89 -0.68
CA SER A 17 -0.04 -18.93 -1.42
C SER A 17 -1.49 -19.00 -0.95
N PHE A 18 -2.43 -18.92 -1.91
CA PHE A 18 -3.82 -19.33 -1.82
C PHE A 18 -4.13 -20.12 -0.54
N ARG A 19 -4.57 -19.42 0.51
CA ARG A 19 -5.22 -20.08 1.65
C ARG A 19 -6.70 -20.14 1.30
N SER A 20 -7.21 -21.35 1.13
CA SER A 20 -8.63 -21.63 0.87
C SER A 20 -9.50 -21.49 2.12
N ASP A 21 -8.88 -21.21 3.27
CA ASP A 21 -9.60 -20.98 4.50
C ASP A 21 -10.28 -19.62 4.39
N SER A 22 -11.61 -19.63 4.23
CA SER A 22 -12.41 -18.41 4.15
C SER A 22 -12.23 -17.60 5.42
N TYR A 23 -11.54 -16.47 5.31
CA TYR A 23 -11.49 -15.50 6.39
C TYR A 23 -12.80 -14.70 6.39
N ASN A 24 -13.64 -14.92 7.40
CA ASN A 24 -14.99 -14.34 7.51
C ASN A 24 -15.07 -13.19 8.53
N GLU A 25 -13.93 -12.65 8.95
CA GLU A 25 -13.91 -11.50 9.86
C GLU A 25 -13.64 -10.21 9.08
N SER A 26 -14.39 -9.17 9.44
CA SER A 26 -14.31 -7.87 8.81
C SER A 26 -13.60 -6.89 9.72
N PHE A 27 -12.80 -6.01 9.12
CA PHE A 27 -12.03 -5.01 9.82
C PHE A 27 -12.28 -3.63 9.24
N SER A 28 -12.07 -2.59 10.05
CA SER A 28 -11.94 -1.25 9.47
C SER A 28 -10.55 -1.07 8.85
N GLU A 29 -10.44 -0.20 7.86
CA GLU A 29 -9.15 0.13 7.26
C GLU A 29 -8.19 0.71 8.30
N GLU A 30 -8.70 1.55 9.22
CA GLU A 30 -7.90 2.14 10.28
C GLU A 30 -7.33 1.07 11.23
N GLU A 31 -8.10 0.03 11.55
CA GLU A 31 -7.66 -1.08 12.39
C GLU A 31 -6.52 -1.85 11.71
N ILE A 32 -6.71 -2.28 10.46
CA ILE A 32 -5.70 -3.01 9.69
C ILE A 32 -4.42 -2.17 9.54
N VAL A 33 -4.56 -0.91 9.16
CA VAL A 33 -3.42 -0.02 8.97
C VAL A 33 -2.68 0.18 10.29
N SER A 34 -3.40 0.46 11.39
CA SER A 34 -2.78 0.65 12.71
C SER A 34 -1.97 -0.57 13.13
N GLU A 35 -2.55 -1.76 13.03
CA GLU A 35 -1.87 -3.00 13.41
C GLU A 35 -0.68 -3.32 12.48
N PHE A 36 -0.80 -3.04 11.18
CA PHE A 36 0.30 -3.27 10.24
C PHE A 36 1.48 -2.34 10.54
N LEU A 37 1.20 -1.06 10.83
CA LEU A 37 2.23 -0.11 11.22
C LEU A 37 2.90 -0.50 12.55
N ALA A 38 2.12 -0.96 13.53
CA ALA A 38 2.65 -1.48 14.78
C ALA A 38 3.55 -2.71 14.56
N TYR A 39 3.12 -3.63 13.70
CA TYR A 39 3.88 -4.81 13.29
C TYR A 39 5.22 -4.40 12.64
N LEU A 40 5.21 -3.52 11.64
CA LEU A 40 6.42 -3.04 10.96
C LEU A 40 7.38 -2.34 11.92
N LYS A 41 6.86 -1.51 12.82
CA LYS A 41 7.67 -0.85 13.86
C LYS A 41 8.32 -1.84 14.80
N LYS A 42 7.59 -2.88 15.24
CA LYS A 42 8.08 -3.90 16.17
C LYS A 42 9.12 -4.81 15.51
N LYS A 43 8.81 -5.36 14.33
CA LYS A 43 9.57 -6.43 13.67
C LYS A 43 10.66 -5.92 12.73
N LYS A 44 10.40 -4.85 11.97
CA LYS A 44 11.32 -4.30 10.95
C LYS A 44 11.99 -3.00 11.37
N LYS A 45 11.55 -2.39 12.48
CA LYS A 45 12.00 -1.08 12.99
C LYS A 45 11.77 0.04 11.97
N PHE A 46 10.69 -0.05 11.20
CA PHE A 46 10.27 1.03 10.31
C PHE A 46 9.48 2.08 11.09
N SER A 47 9.75 3.36 10.80
CA SER A 47 9.01 4.48 11.37
C SER A 47 8.10 5.05 10.29
N ILE A 48 6.88 4.53 10.23
CA ILE A 48 5.83 5.04 9.34
C ILE A 48 4.78 5.73 10.21
N VAL A 49 4.44 6.97 9.88
CA VAL A 49 3.54 7.81 10.67
C VAL A 49 2.49 8.46 9.80
N ASN A 50 1.26 8.57 10.30
CA ASN A 50 0.27 9.47 9.72
C ASN A 50 0.74 10.91 9.97
N TRP A 51 0.71 11.75 8.95
CA TRP A 51 1.22 13.12 9.03
C TRP A 51 0.13 14.19 8.90
N GLU A 52 -1.14 13.77 8.89
CA GLU A 52 -2.32 14.63 8.78
C GLU A 52 -2.17 15.62 7.61
N PRO A 53 -2.18 15.12 6.36
CA PRO A 53 -1.91 15.95 5.21
C PRO A 53 -2.87 17.15 5.13
N PRO A 54 -2.41 18.30 4.60
CA PRO A 54 -3.21 19.51 4.52
C PRO A 54 -4.39 19.40 3.54
N LYS A 55 -4.35 18.43 2.61
CA LYS A 55 -5.40 18.15 1.62
C LYS A 55 -5.51 16.66 1.37
N ALA A 56 -6.70 16.21 0.96
CA ALA A 56 -6.98 14.82 0.60
C ALA A 56 -6.13 14.30 -0.59
N ASP A 57 -5.62 15.22 -1.42
CA ASP A 57 -4.75 14.90 -2.56
C ASP A 57 -3.31 14.57 -2.16
N TYR A 58 -2.96 14.51 -0.88
CA TYR A 58 -1.65 14.02 -0.46
C TYR A 58 -1.75 12.57 0.01
N PRO A 59 -0.65 11.81 -0.03
CA PRO A 59 -0.56 10.54 0.67
C PRO A 59 -0.70 10.74 2.18
N SER A 60 -1.24 9.75 2.87
CA SER A 60 -1.65 9.87 4.27
C SER A 60 -0.52 9.56 5.26
N TYR A 61 0.51 8.83 4.82
CA TYR A 61 1.60 8.35 5.67
C TYR A 61 2.98 8.72 5.13
N MET A 62 3.93 8.93 6.05
CA MET A 62 5.35 9.17 5.76
C MET A 62 6.19 8.05 6.34
N PHE A 63 7.09 7.48 5.54
CA PHE A 63 8.16 6.63 6.01
C PHE A 63 9.40 7.48 6.31
N LEU A 64 9.91 7.37 7.54
CA LEU A 64 10.98 8.20 8.06
C LEU A 64 12.29 7.42 8.22
N SER A 65 13.39 8.12 7.98
CA SER A 65 14.74 7.70 8.36
C SER A 65 14.96 7.84 9.87
N GLY A 66 16.09 7.33 10.36
CA GLY A 66 16.49 7.48 11.77
C GLY A 66 16.63 8.93 12.22
N ASP A 67 17.02 9.84 11.31
CA ASP A 67 17.10 11.28 11.56
C ASP A 67 15.81 12.05 11.25
N LYS A 68 14.69 11.34 11.07
CA LYS A 68 13.35 11.89 10.76
C LYS A 68 13.23 12.57 9.39
N GLY A 69 14.20 12.37 8.50
CA GLY A 69 14.04 12.70 7.08
C GLY A 69 12.98 11.81 6.44
N ILE A 70 12.22 12.36 5.49
CA ILE A 70 11.20 11.59 4.76
C ILE A 70 11.89 10.78 3.66
N LEU A 71 11.70 9.46 3.72
CA LEU A 71 12.23 8.49 2.75
C LEU A 71 11.23 8.20 1.64
N ALA A 72 9.94 8.09 2.00
CA ALA A 72 8.85 7.79 1.09
C ALA A 72 7.52 8.22 1.70
N TYR A 73 6.49 8.23 0.86
CA TYR A 73 5.10 8.36 1.29
C TYR A 73 4.33 7.08 1.01
N LEU A 74 3.28 6.84 1.79
CA LEU A 74 2.40 5.69 1.63
C LEU A 74 0.93 6.13 1.73
N ASP A 75 0.09 5.48 0.94
CA ASP A 75 -1.36 5.43 1.11
C ASP A 75 -1.77 3.98 1.24
N PHE A 76 -2.75 3.72 2.11
CA PHE A 76 -3.28 2.37 2.32
C PHE A 76 -4.71 2.30 1.81
N LEU A 77 -5.10 1.11 1.36
CA LEU A 77 -6.47 0.77 1.04
C LEU A 77 -6.74 -0.66 1.51
N TYR A 78 -7.80 -0.86 2.26
CA TYR A 78 -8.26 -2.20 2.65
C TYR A 78 -9.42 -2.64 1.76
N VAL A 79 -9.28 -3.82 1.15
CA VAL A 79 -10.27 -4.39 0.22
C VAL A 79 -10.71 -5.73 0.74
N GLU A 80 -11.95 -5.76 1.21
CA GLU A 80 -12.60 -6.95 1.74
C GLU A 80 -13.71 -7.43 0.81
N SER A 81 -13.79 -8.74 0.58
CA SER A 81 -14.94 -9.35 -0.08
C SER A 81 -15.12 -10.82 0.25
N ASP A 82 -16.37 -11.21 0.43
CA ASP A 82 -16.87 -12.59 0.53
C ASP A 82 -16.88 -13.34 -0.82
N THR A 83 -16.15 -12.88 -1.83
CA THR A 83 -16.06 -13.51 -3.16
C THR A 83 -14.62 -13.53 -3.65
N SER A 84 -14.35 -14.32 -4.68
CA SER A 84 -13.06 -14.35 -5.35
C SER A 84 -12.58 -12.95 -5.75
N PHE A 85 -11.27 -12.74 -5.61
CA PHE A 85 -10.63 -11.50 -5.97
C PHE A 85 -10.78 -11.20 -7.47
N SER A 86 -11.00 -9.92 -7.77
CA SER A 86 -10.83 -9.35 -9.10
C SER A 86 -10.34 -7.93 -8.95
N GLU A 87 -9.56 -7.42 -9.89
CA GLU A 87 -9.00 -6.07 -9.82
C GLU A 87 -10.09 -4.98 -9.73
N LYS A 88 -11.30 -5.28 -10.23
CA LYS A 88 -12.46 -4.40 -10.13
C LYS A 88 -12.90 -4.10 -8.69
N LYS A 89 -12.54 -4.96 -7.73
CA LYS A 89 -12.81 -4.73 -6.30
C LYS A 89 -11.93 -3.62 -5.73
N ILE A 90 -10.77 -3.38 -6.34
CA ILE A 90 -9.94 -2.22 -6.03
C ILE A 90 -10.44 -1.08 -6.91
N GLN A 91 -11.41 -0.32 -6.40
CA GLN A 91 -12.02 0.79 -7.12
C GLN A 91 -11.55 2.11 -6.52
N ILE A 92 -10.64 2.79 -7.22
CA ILE A 92 -10.10 4.08 -6.80
C ILE A 92 -10.58 5.14 -7.77
N ASN A 93 -11.10 6.26 -7.28
CA ASN A 93 -11.50 7.36 -8.17
C ASN A 93 -10.29 7.86 -8.97
N SER A 94 -10.39 7.79 -10.29
CA SER A 94 -9.31 8.13 -11.21
C SER A 94 -8.78 9.56 -11.03
N ASN A 95 -9.69 10.52 -10.84
CA ASN A 95 -9.32 11.93 -10.70
C ASN A 95 -8.59 12.18 -9.37
N MET A 96 -9.07 11.57 -8.28
CA MET A 96 -8.41 11.67 -6.98
C MET A 96 -7.01 11.06 -7.03
N LEU A 97 -6.87 9.85 -7.58
CA LEU A 97 -5.57 9.19 -7.71
C LEU A 97 -4.59 10.00 -8.56
N LEU A 98 -5.07 10.53 -9.69
CA LEU A 98 -4.24 11.36 -10.58
C LEU A 98 -3.81 12.66 -9.89
N ASN A 99 -4.69 13.29 -9.11
CA ASN A 99 -4.32 14.46 -8.32
C ASN A 99 -3.27 14.11 -7.27
N LYS A 100 -3.40 12.97 -6.59
CA LYS A 100 -2.38 12.48 -5.66
C LYS A 100 -1.03 12.29 -6.32
N ILE A 101 -0.99 11.65 -7.49
CA ILE A 101 0.24 11.46 -8.26
C ILE A 101 0.85 12.82 -8.67
N ARG A 102 0.02 13.76 -9.13
CA ARG A 102 0.50 15.10 -9.50
C ARG A 102 1.08 15.87 -8.31
N VAL A 103 0.40 15.83 -7.16
CA VAL A 103 0.90 16.46 -5.92
C VAL A 103 2.20 15.82 -5.49
N ALA A 104 2.27 14.49 -5.55
CA ALA A 104 3.51 13.76 -5.27
C ALA A 104 4.65 14.28 -6.16
N GLU A 105 4.50 14.26 -7.48
CA GLU A 105 5.58 14.66 -8.40
C GLU A 105 5.98 16.13 -8.30
N SER A 106 5.02 17.02 -8.01
CA SER A 106 5.29 18.46 -8.00
C SER A 106 5.77 19.00 -6.66
N GLN A 107 5.49 18.30 -5.55
CA GLN A 107 5.72 18.84 -4.21
C GLN A 107 6.40 17.85 -3.25
N LEU A 108 6.23 16.56 -3.47
CA LEU A 108 6.77 15.51 -2.62
C LEU A 108 7.90 14.84 -3.41
N ASP A 109 9.12 15.35 -3.28
CA ASP A 109 10.32 14.86 -3.97
C ASP A 109 10.76 13.44 -3.52
N ARG A 110 9.82 12.53 -3.24
CA ARG A 110 10.04 11.19 -2.67
C ARG A 110 9.06 10.19 -3.30
N PRO A 111 9.42 8.90 -3.40
CA PRO A 111 8.54 7.88 -3.94
C PRO A 111 7.26 7.74 -3.12
N VAL A 112 6.16 7.40 -3.80
CA VAL A 112 4.85 7.14 -3.17
C VAL A 112 4.41 5.72 -3.47
N PHE A 113 4.04 5.00 -2.42
CA PHE A 113 3.54 3.63 -2.48
C PHE A 113 2.05 3.60 -2.16
N PHE A 114 1.25 3.03 -3.06
CA PHE A 114 -0.16 2.75 -2.84
C PHE A 114 -0.27 1.28 -2.43
N VAL A 115 -0.56 1.03 -1.14
CA VAL A 115 -0.52 -0.29 -0.52
C VAL A 115 -1.94 -0.80 -0.33
N TYR A 116 -2.19 -2.01 -0.81
CA TYR A 116 -3.48 -2.69 -0.77
C TYR A 116 -3.42 -3.87 0.18
N PHE A 117 -4.31 -3.89 1.16
CA PHE A 117 -4.59 -5.08 1.95
C PHE A 117 -5.76 -5.81 1.29
N LEU A 118 -5.51 -7.02 0.79
CA LEU A 118 -6.55 -7.84 0.20
C LEU A 118 -7.01 -8.88 1.22
N ASN A 119 -8.32 -8.95 1.41
CA ASN A 119 -9.01 -9.96 2.20
C ASN A 119 -10.20 -10.51 1.39
N CYS A 120 -9.90 -11.41 0.46
CA CYS A 120 -10.86 -12.08 -0.41
C CYS A 120 -10.70 -13.59 -0.29
N ILE A 121 -11.75 -14.37 -0.55
CA ILE A 121 -11.78 -15.84 -0.37
C ILE A 121 -10.52 -16.56 -0.88
N ASP A 122 -10.01 -16.17 -2.04
CA ASP A 122 -8.88 -16.80 -2.71
C ASP A 122 -7.61 -15.93 -2.73
N ARG A 123 -7.66 -14.76 -2.10
CA ARG A 123 -6.56 -13.79 -2.10
C ARG A 123 -6.50 -13.02 -0.79
N HIS A 124 -5.44 -13.31 -0.05
CA HIS A 124 -5.07 -12.56 1.14
C HIS A 124 -3.64 -12.05 0.99
N GLY A 125 -3.36 -10.83 1.44
CA GLY A 125 -1.99 -10.33 1.37
C GLY A 125 -1.88 -8.81 1.38
N VAL A 126 -0.62 -8.36 1.42
CA VAL A 126 -0.25 -6.98 1.12
C VAL A 126 0.35 -6.93 -0.27
N PHE A 127 -0.19 -6.03 -1.07
CA PHE A 127 0.27 -5.71 -2.42
C PHE A 127 0.47 -4.21 -2.55
N PHE A 128 1.24 -3.76 -3.53
CA PHE A 128 1.39 -2.33 -3.74
C PHE A 128 1.73 -1.98 -5.19
N GLU A 129 1.55 -0.69 -5.49
CA GLU A 129 2.02 -0.04 -6.71
C GLU A 129 2.75 1.25 -6.36
N THR A 130 3.70 1.65 -7.21
CA THR A 130 4.34 2.96 -7.12
C THR A 130 3.59 4.00 -7.95
N ASN A 131 3.75 5.27 -7.62
CA ASN A 131 3.28 6.38 -8.45
C ASN A 131 3.79 6.29 -9.91
N GLU A 132 5.03 5.84 -10.12
CA GLU A 132 5.60 5.62 -11.45
C GLU A 132 4.85 4.53 -12.22
N GLN A 133 4.58 3.37 -11.61
CA GLN A 133 3.84 2.29 -12.26
C GLN A 133 2.42 2.71 -12.65
N ILE A 134 1.74 3.48 -11.80
CA ILE A 134 0.38 3.97 -12.07
C ILE A 134 0.42 5.01 -13.20
N LYS A 135 1.37 5.94 -13.14
CA LYS A 135 1.58 6.97 -14.17
C LYS A 135 1.87 6.36 -15.53
N ASP A 136 2.78 5.40 -15.60
CA ASP A 136 3.15 4.73 -16.86
C ASP A 136 1.96 4.00 -17.48
N ARG A 137 1.11 3.37 -16.66
CA ARG A 137 -0.15 2.79 -17.16
C ARG A 137 -1.12 3.85 -17.63
N TRP A 138 -1.21 4.99 -16.93
CA TRP A 138 -2.07 6.09 -17.35
C TRP A 138 -1.71 6.62 -18.74
N PHE A 139 -0.42 6.81 -18.99
CA PHE A 139 0.09 7.26 -20.29
C PHE A 139 -0.12 6.22 -21.39
N ARG A 140 0.17 4.94 -21.11
CA ARG A 140 0.02 3.86 -22.09
C ARG A 140 -1.43 3.61 -22.48
N ASN A 141 -2.35 3.62 -21.51
CA ASN A 141 -3.72 3.17 -21.71
C ASN A 141 -4.72 4.31 -21.95
N SER A 142 -4.29 5.58 -21.85
CA SER A 142 -5.19 6.74 -21.94
C SER A 142 -6.45 6.53 -21.08
N ILE A 143 -6.27 6.22 -19.79
CA ILE A 143 -7.36 5.85 -18.89
C ILE A 143 -8.42 6.96 -18.90
N LYS A 144 -9.57 6.66 -19.53
CA LYS A 144 -10.74 7.54 -19.65
C LYS A 144 -11.87 7.15 -18.68
N THR A 145 -11.63 6.16 -17.82
CA THR A 145 -12.63 5.62 -16.90
C THR A 145 -12.70 6.46 -15.62
N SER A 146 -13.89 6.53 -15.03
CA SER A 146 -14.13 7.17 -13.72
C SER A 146 -13.29 6.55 -12.61
N ASP A 147 -13.01 5.26 -12.75
CA ASP A 147 -12.34 4.45 -11.76
C ASP A 147 -11.06 3.85 -12.33
N TYR A 148 -10.02 3.91 -11.50
CA TYR A 148 -8.77 3.21 -11.69
C TYR A 148 -8.90 1.81 -11.10
N HIS A 149 -8.50 0.83 -11.91
CA HIS A 149 -8.30 -0.53 -11.46
C HIS A 149 -6.84 -0.89 -11.70
N PRO A 150 -6.14 -1.36 -10.67
CA PRO A 150 -4.78 -1.82 -10.83
C PRO A 150 -4.70 -3.08 -11.71
N ILE A 151 -3.48 -3.46 -12.10
CA ILE A 151 -3.20 -4.70 -12.82
C ILE A 151 -2.47 -5.61 -11.83
N PHE A 152 -3.17 -6.63 -11.31
CA PHE A 152 -2.67 -7.41 -10.18
C PHE A 152 -1.29 -8.05 -10.45
N ASN A 153 -1.07 -8.54 -11.67
CA ASN A 153 0.20 -9.17 -12.07
C ASN A 153 1.38 -8.19 -12.16
N GLU A 154 1.15 -6.88 -12.12
CA GLU A 154 2.20 -5.85 -12.11
C GLU A 154 2.48 -5.30 -10.70
N MET A 155 1.68 -5.68 -9.70
CA MET A 155 1.87 -5.25 -8.32
C MET A 155 3.09 -5.92 -7.68
N GLY A 156 3.74 -5.20 -6.78
CA GLY A 156 4.68 -5.81 -5.84
C GLY A 156 3.94 -6.43 -4.65
N ASP A 157 4.52 -7.46 -4.06
CA ASP A 157 4.00 -8.10 -2.84
C ASP A 157 4.62 -7.50 -1.56
N TYR A 158 4.29 -8.07 -0.40
CA TYR A 158 4.85 -7.68 0.89
C TYR A 158 6.39 -7.76 0.91
N ASN A 159 6.96 -8.84 0.40
CA ASN A 159 8.41 -9.05 0.44
C ASN A 159 9.13 -8.02 -0.44
N ASN A 160 8.57 -7.69 -1.60
CA ASN A 160 9.04 -6.60 -2.44
C ASN A 160 8.98 -5.25 -1.70
N LEU A 161 7.86 -4.95 -1.03
CA LEU A 161 7.69 -3.70 -0.27
C LEU A 161 8.73 -3.59 0.83
N ILE A 162 8.92 -4.65 1.63
CA ILE A 162 9.91 -4.67 2.72
C ILE A 162 11.33 -4.51 2.20
N SER A 163 11.67 -5.15 1.08
CA SER A 163 12.99 -4.99 0.46
C SER A 163 13.23 -3.53 0.09
N ILE A 164 12.30 -2.91 -0.64
CA ILE A 164 12.43 -1.52 -1.11
C ILE A 164 12.52 -0.54 0.07
N LEU A 165 11.65 -0.68 1.08
CA LEU A 165 11.69 0.20 2.27
C LEU A 165 12.99 -0.01 3.07
N THR A 166 13.51 -1.23 3.10
CA THR A 166 14.81 -1.53 3.70
C THR A 166 15.94 -0.82 2.94
N ASP A 167 15.93 -0.90 1.61
CA ASP A 167 16.93 -0.28 0.75
C ASP A 167 16.90 1.25 0.86
N LEU A 168 15.71 1.85 0.84
CA LEU A 168 15.54 3.30 1.07
C LEU A 168 16.13 3.74 2.41
N ARG A 169 15.95 2.93 3.46
CA ARG A 169 16.52 3.23 4.78
C ARG A 169 18.05 3.17 4.80
N HIS A 170 18.66 2.23 4.08
CA HIS A 170 20.13 2.06 4.07
C HIS A 170 20.82 3.03 3.10
N ASN A 171 20.22 3.30 1.95
CA ASN A 171 20.82 4.09 0.87
C ASN A 171 20.59 5.59 1.00
N ASN A 172 19.90 6.06 2.05
CA ASN A 172 19.76 7.48 2.38
C ASN A 172 21.08 8.12 2.90
N VAL A 173 22.23 7.62 2.44
CA VAL A 173 23.53 8.24 2.66
C VAL A 173 23.51 9.55 1.89
N ARG A 174 23.57 10.66 2.64
CA ARG A 174 23.68 12.03 2.13
C ARG A 174 24.71 12.09 1.01
N VAL A 175 24.31 12.59 -0.16
CA VAL A 175 25.24 13.23 -1.09
C VAL A 175 25.60 14.60 -0.52
#